data_AF-A0A6A6VB84-F1
#
_entry.id   AF-A0A6A6VB84-F1
#
_cell.length_a   1.000
_cell.length_b   1.000
_cell.length_c   1.000
_cell.angle_alpha   90.00
_cell.angle_beta   90.00
_cell.angle_gamma   90.00
#
_symmetry.space_group_name_H-M   'P 1'
#
loop_
_entity.id
_entity.type
_entity.pdbx_description
1 polymer ?
#
loop_
_entity_poly.entity_id
_entity_poly.type
_entity_poly.pdbx_seq_one_letter_code
_entity_poly.pdbx_strand_id
1 'polypeptide(L)'
;MNSPTQHSTSADLETNPPIPIDEDDECEICQSLLRSPVRTSCNHTFCNVCLAEWIELNITPYKYTVDVDFHASEAVTPQEFTSLRLNDRYWGYRELKCPKCRQLSVTIIDRLREAELRLRYQEQYVDAMAVDRQIWDQEREEGWVHILFGNLCKHWPGGTLFFVRFSRPEIVECMEVHEPVEAPVHATLRQPPFQVQKLGWDSGPSVVRAYVVFKRLILCPTTGDTITTDHVALDWVLNPHATKQSHMKVRLAPGV
;
A
#
# COMPACT_ATOMS: atom_id res chain seq x y z
N MET A 1 1.50 -65.11 -38.59
CA MET A 1 1.35 -65.04 -37.12
C MET A 1 2.32 -63.97 -36.61
N ASN A 2 1.75 -62.94 -35.98
CA ASN A 2 2.30 -61.96 -35.02
C ASN A 2 3.45 -60.99 -35.44
N SER A 3 3.10 -59.69 -35.53
CA SER A 3 3.92 -58.52 -35.13
C SER A 3 4.09 -58.48 -33.58
N PRO A 4 4.65 -57.44 -32.91
CA PRO A 4 5.40 -56.21 -33.29
C PRO A 4 6.73 -56.10 -32.44
N THR A 5 7.53 -55.03 -32.32
CA THR A 5 7.23 -53.71 -31.72
C THR A 5 8.39 -52.73 -31.96
N GLN A 6 8.03 -51.56 -32.47
CA GLN A 6 8.76 -50.30 -32.38
C GLN A 6 8.73 -49.79 -30.93
N HIS A 7 9.75 -49.08 -30.48
CA HIS A 7 9.63 -48.17 -29.34
C HIS A 7 10.09 -46.76 -29.76
N SER A 8 9.11 -45.97 -30.21
CA SER A 8 8.95 -44.57 -29.79
C SER A 8 8.54 -44.59 -28.30
N THR A 9 8.79 -43.60 -27.45
CA THR A 9 8.39 -42.19 -27.55
C THR A 9 9.17 -41.38 -26.49
N SER A 10 9.85 -40.31 -26.90
CA SER A 10 10.16 -39.19 -26.01
C SER A 10 8.85 -38.41 -25.81
N ALA A 11 8.35 -38.40 -24.59
CA ALA A 11 7.16 -37.63 -24.21
C ALA A 11 7.50 -36.13 -24.26
N ASP A 12 6.95 -35.45 -25.27
CA ASP A 12 6.83 -34.01 -25.28
C ASP A 12 5.90 -33.62 -24.13
N LEU A 13 6.43 -32.82 -23.20
CA LEU A 13 5.63 -32.14 -22.18
C LEU A 13 4.72 -31.15 -22.90
N GLU A 14 3.47 -31.55 -23.14
CA GLU A 14 2.42 -30.64 -23.61
C GLU A 14 2.19 -29.56 -22.54
N THR A 15 2.90 -28.45 -22.64
CA THR A 15 2.47 -27.20 -22.00
C THR A 15 1.21 -26.76 -22.74
N ASN A 16 0.05 -26.95 -22.11
CA ASN A 16 -1.20 -26.38 -22.61
C ASN A 16 -0.97 -24.88 -22.88
N PRO A 17 -1.37 -24.35 -24.05
CA PRO A 17 -1.16 -22.95 -24.35
C PRO A 17 -1.87 -22.08 -23.30
N PRO A 18 -1.28 -20.92 -22.92
CA PRO A 18 -1.90 -20.01 -21.96
C PRO A 18 -3.32 -19.66 -22.39
N ILE A 19 -4.26 -19.69 -21.44
CA ILE A 19 -5.65 -19.32 -21.70
C ILE A 19 -5.67 -17.83 -22.11
N PRO A 20 -6.36 -17.45 -23.20
CA PRO A 20 -6.52 -16.04 -23.55
C PRO A 20 -7.19 -15.27 -22.40
N ILE A 21 -6.65 -14.09 -22.08
CA ILE A 21 -7.22 -13.23 -21.05
C ILE A 21 -8.47 -12.56 -21.63
N ASP A 22 -9.57 -12.58 -20.87
CA ASP A 22 -10.82 -11.89 -21.21
C ASP A 22 -10.62 -10.37 -21.08
N GLU A 23 -11.24 -9.57 -21.96
CA GLU A 23 -11.16 -8.10 -21.90
C GLU A 23 -11.64 -7.56 -20.53
N ASP A 24 -12.63 -8.21 -19.91
CA ASP A 24 -13.14 -7.87 -18.58
C ASP A 24 -12.20 -8.24 -17.42
N ASP A 25 -11.14 -9.01 -17.72
CA ASP A 25 -10.08 -9.42 -16.80
C ASP A 25 -8.79 -8.59 -16.97
N GLU A 26 -8.79 -7.64 -17.91
CA GLU A 26 -7.67 -6.72 -18.16
C GLU A 26 -7.80 -5.40 -17.40
N CYS A 27 -6.65 -4.86 -17.00
CA CYS A 27 -6.58 -3.53 -16.43
C CYS A 27 -6.63 -2.47 -17.53
N GLU A 28 -7.54 -1.52 -17.42
CA GLU A 28 -7.68 -0.38 -18.34
C GLU A 28 -6.45 0.56 -18.41
N ILE A 29 -5.50 0.44 -17.48
CA ILE A 29 -4.28 1.25 -17.47
C ILE A 29 -3.12 0.49 -18.12
N CYS A 30 -2.83 -0.74 -17.67
CA CYS A 30 -1.69 -1.51 -18.17
C CYS A 30 -2.04 -2.55 -19.23
N GLN A 31 -3.32 -2.70 -19.59
CA GLN A 31 -3.83 -3.60 -20.64
C GLN A 31 -3.29 -5.04 -20.46
N SER A 32 -3.25 -5.48 -19.21
CA SER A 32 -2.75 -6.78 -18.79
C SER A 32 -3.68 -7.35 -17.73
N LEU A 33 -3.59 -8.65 -17.47
CA LEU A 33 -4.34 -9.33 -16.41
C LEU A 33 -4.32 -8.52 -15.10
N LEU A 34 -5.51 -8.28 -14.55
CA LEU A 34 -5.72 -7.53 -13.31
C LEU A 34 -4.94 -8.14 -12.14
N ARG A 35 -4.15 -7.30 -11.45
CA ARG A 35 -3.32 -7.67 -10.28
C ARG A 35 -3.80 -6.94 -9.05
N SER A 36 -4.21 -7.70 -8.04
CA SER A 36 -4.83 -7.15 -6.82
C SER A 36 -5.88 -6.07 -7.18
N PRO A 37 -6.96 -6.46 -7.89
CA PRO A 37 -7.91 -5.52 -8.49
C PRO A 37 -8.54 -4.57 -7.46
N VAL A 38 -8.71 -3.33 -7.90
CA VAL A 38 -9.42 -2.28 -7.19
C VAL A 38 -10.55 -1.79 -8.10
N ARG A 39 -11.77 -1.85 -7.57
CA ARG A 39 -12.99 -1.45 -8.27
C ARG A 39 -13.46 -0.09 -7.79
N THR A 40 -13.75 0.78 -8.74
CA THR A 40 -14.34 2.09 -8.49
C THR A 40 -15.87 1.99 -8.31
N SER A 41 -16.49 2.96 -7.64
CA SER A 41 -17.95 3.04 -7.49
C SER A 41 -18.69 3.26 -8.82
N CYS A 42 -17.98 3.67 -9.88
CA CYS A 42 -18.49 3.68 -11.26
C CYS A 42 -18.26 2.35 -12.00
N ASN A 43 -17.87 1.29 -11.29
CA ASN A 43 -17.70 -0.09 -11.74
C ASN A 43 -16.53 -0.36 -12.70
N HIS A 44 -15.57 0.55 -12.82
CA HIS A 44 -14.30 0.28 -13.53
C HIS A 44 -13.27 -0.34 -12.57
N THR A 45 -12.51 -1.30 -13.07
CA THR A 45 -11.53 -2.07 -12.29
C THR A 45 -10.11 -1.84 -12.81
N PHE A 46 -9.17 -1.69 -11.89
CA PHE A 46 -7.76 -1.44 -12.20
C PHE A 46 -6.87 -2.29 -11.31
N CYS A 47 -5.61 -2.51 -11.70
CA CYS A 47 -4.60 -3.00 -10.76
C CYS A 47 -4.40 -1.95 -9.66
N ASN A 48 -4.19 -2.37 -8.41
CA ASN A 48 -3.94 -1.42 -7.32
C ASN A 48 -2.74 -0.51 -7.62
N VAL A 49 -1.61 -1.11 -8.03
CA VAL A 49 -0.38 -0.37 -8.36
C VAL A 49 -0.61 0.63 -9.50
N CYS A 50 -1.30 0.23 -10.57
CA CYS A 50 -1.56 1.14 -11.70
C CYS A 50 -2.44 2.33 -11.29
N LEU A 51 -3.44 2.10 -10.43
CA LEU A 51 -4.28 3.18 -9.91
C LEU A 51 -3.49 4.11 -8.98
N ALA A 52 -2.60 3.54 -8.16
CA ALA A 52 -1.70 4.29 -7.29
C ALA A 52 -0.79 5.25 -8.07
N GLU A 53 -0.08 4.73 -9.07
CA GLU A 53 0.81 5.52 -9.93
C GLU A 53 0.03 6.60 -10.70
N TRP A 54 -1.16 6.26 -11.20
CA TRP A 54 -2.00 7.25 -11.88
C TRP A 54 -2.35 8.42 -10.96
N ILE A 55 -2.65 8.15 -9.68
CA ILE A 55 -2.95 9.18 -8.69
C ILE A 55 -1.72 10.05 -8.42
N GLU A 56 -0.55 9.43 -8.22
CA GLU A 56 0.70 10.15 -7.99
C GLU A 56 1.04 11.12 -9.14
N LEU A 57 0.73 10.74 -10.39
CA LEU A 57 0.98 11.58 -11.57
C LEU A 57 -0.09 12.64 -11.84
N ASN A 58 -1.34 12.40 -11.42
CA ASN A 58 -2.49 13.24 -11.82
C ASN A 58 -3.07 14.08 -10.68
N ILE A 59 -2.63 13.87 -9.43
CA ILE A 59 -3.04 14.63 -8.25
C ILE A 59 -1.82 15.40 -7.74
N THR A 60 -1.95 16.71 -7.53
CA THR A 60 -0.82 17.57 -7.13
C THR A 60 -0.19 17.07 -5.82
N PRO A 61 1.15 16.89 -5.76
CA PRO A 61 1.83 16.13 -4.69
C PRO A 61 1.83 16.77 -3.30
N TYR A 62 1.22 17.94 -3.13
CA TYR A 62 1.30 18.73 -1.90
C TYR A 62 -0.01 18.85 -1.11
N LYS A 63 -1.11 18.21 -1.55
CA LYS A 63 -2.42 18.58 -1.01
C LYS A 63 -3.36 17.48 -0.57
N TYR A 64 -3.02 16.21 -0.75
CA TYR A 64 -3.93 15.15 -0.31
C TYR A 64 -3.16 14.10 0.49
N THR A 65 -3.41 14.11 1.80
CA THR A 65 -3.58 12.86 2.53
C THR A 65 -4.54 12.02 1.71
N VAL A 66 -4.02 11.00 1.01
CA VAL A 66 -4.89 9.98 0.44
C VAL A 66 -5.60 9.34 1.61
N ASP A 67 -6.88 9.66 1.84
CA ASP A 67 -7.71 8.92 2.79
C ASP A 67 -7.86 7.51 2.23
N VAL A 68 -7.18 6.56 2.87
CA VAL A 68 -7.41 5.14 2.63
C VAL A 68 -8.29 4.60 3.74
N ASP A 69 -9.55 4.31 3.39
CA ASP A 69 -10.44 3.57 4.28
C ASP A 69 -10.09 2.09 4.15
N PHE A 70 -9.36 1.57 5.13
CA PHE A 70 -9.25 0.13 5.28
C PHE A 70 -10.63 -0.37 5.75
N HIS A 71 -11.36 -1.08 4.88
CA HIS A 71 -12.38 -2.02 5.34
C HIS A 71 -11.65 -3.12 6.12
N ALA A 72 -11.31 -2.83 7.38
CA ALA A 72 -11.20 -3.86 8.39
C ALA A 72 -12.60 -4.46 8.46
N SER A 73 -12.85 -5.45 7.59
CA SER A 73 -13.83 -6.49 7.85
C SER A 73 -13.73 -6.78 9.33
N GLU A 74 -14.87 -6.68 10.00
CA GLU A 74 -15.06 -6.73 11.44
C GLU A 74 -13.97 -7.56 12.15
N ALA A 75 -13.32 -6.96 13.16
CA ALA A 75 -12.23 -7.53 13.95
C ALA A 75 -10.87 -7.79 13.25
N VAL A 76 -10.13 -6.73 12.89
CA VAL A 76 -8.66 -6.85 12.76
C VAL A 76 -8.02 -6.40 14.07
N THR A 77 -7.39 -7.33 14.77
CA THR A 77 -6.65 -7.10 16.01
C THR A 77 -5.35 -6.32 15.76
N PRO A 78 -4.77 -5.63 16.76
CA PRO A 78 -3.45 -5.00 16.61
C PRO A 78 -2.35 -5.97 16.15
N GLN A 79 -2.47 -7.27 16.48
CA GLN A 79 -1.54 -8.31 16.03
C GLN A 79 -1.74 -8.69 14.56
N GLU A 80 -2.99 -8.83 14.09
CA GLU A 80 -3.29 -9.03 12.67
C GLU A 80 -2.93 -7.80 11.84
N PHE A 81 -3.17 -6.60 12.37
CA PHE A 81 -2.75 -5.33 11.79
C PHE A 81 -1.22 -5.15 11.75
N THR A 82 -0.50 -5.71 12.72
CA THR A 82 0.98 -5.73 12.74
C THR A 82 1.55 -6.78 11.77
N SER A 83 0.74 -7.79 11.42
CA SER A 83 1.11 -8.85 10.48
C SER A 83 0.89 -8.46 9.01
N LEU A 84 0.06 -7.44 8.75
CA LEU A 84 -0.08 -6.83 7.43
C LEU A 84 1.25 -6.20 7.03
N ARG A 85 1.90 -6.79 6.01
CA ARG A 85 3.13 -6.20 5.46
C ARG A 85 2.74 -4.93 4.70
N LEU A 86 3.60 -3.91 4.64
CA LEU A 86 3.39 -2.81 3.66
C LEU A 86 3.29 -3.35 2.23
N ASN A 87 3.83 -4.56 2.00
CA ASN A 87 3.79 -5.26 0.73
C ASN A 87 2.43 -5.92 0.46
N ASP A 88 1.50 -5.95 1.41
CA ASP A 88 0.10 -6.28 1.15
C ASP A 88 -0.56 -5.02 0.57
N ARG A 89 -0.31 -4.85 -0.73
CA ARG A 89 -0.61 -3.72 -1.62
C ARG A 89 -2.07 -3.27 -1.55
N TYR A 90 -2.46 -2.63 -0.46
CA TYR A 90 -3.85 -2.27 -0.20
C TYR A 90 -3.94 -0.77 0.14
N TRP A 91 -3.63 0.04 -0.87
CA TRP A 91 -3.95 1.47 -0.89
C TRP A 91 -5.41 1.62 -1.38
N GLY A 92 -6.38 1.49 -0.48
CA GLY A 92 -7.79 1.71 -0.81
C GLY A 92 -8.13 3.19 -0.91
N TYR A 93 -7.90 3.83 -2.06
CA TYR A 93 -8.16 5.26 -2.26
C TYR A 93 -9.66 5.61 -2.08
N ARG A 94 -10.01 6.47 -1.12
CA ARG A 94 -11.43 6.76 -0.84
C ARG A 94 -12.10 7.65 -1.88
N GLU A 95 -11.43 8.65 -2.44
CA GLU A 95 -12.07 9.58 -3.39
C GLU A 95 -11.08 9.99 -4.49
N LEU A 96 -11.37 9.62 -5.75
CA LEU A 96 -10.58 10.02 -6.91
C LEU A 96 -11.44 10.13 -8.17
N LYS A 97 -10.94 10.84 -9.19
CA LYS A 97 -11.53 10.77 -10.53
C LYS A 97 -11.12 9.47 -11.19
N CYS A 98 -12.08 8.63 -11.56
CA CYS A 98 -11.81 7.35 -12.22
C CYS A 98 -10.96 7.57 -13.49
N PRO A 99 -9.84 6.87 -13.69
CA PRO A 99 -8.99 7.03 -14.87
C PRO A 99 -9.73 6.81 -16.20
N LYS A 100 -10.71 5.92 -16.22
CA LYS A 100 -11.49 5.56 -17.42
C LYS A 100 -12.60 6.58 -17.73
N CYS A 101 -13.51 6.83 -16.80
CA CYS A 101 -14.69 7.67 -17.06
C CYS A 101 -14.65 9.06 -16.44
N ARG A 102 -13.60 9.39 -15.67
CA ARG A 102 -13.40 10.67 -14.96
C ARG A 102 -14.44 11.02 -13.90
N GLN A 103 -15.38 10.13 -13.62
CA GLN A 103 -16.35 10.28 -12.54
C GLN A 103 -15.64 10.25 -11.19
N LEU A 104 -15.98 11.20 -10.30
CA LEU A 104 -15.55 11.15 -8.91
C LEU A 104 -16.11 9.86 -8.28
N SER A 105 -15.21 9.00 -7.84
CA SER A 105 -15.50 7.63 -7.45
C SER A 105 -14.78 7.27 -6.17
N VAL A 106 -15.40 6.37 -5.42
CA VAL A 106 -14.76 5.67 -4.29
C VAL A 106 -14.13 4.39 -4.80
N THR A 107 -12.98 3.99 -4.27
CA THR A 107 -12.35 2.72 -4.64
C THR A 107 -12.48 1.69 -3.54
N ILE A 108 -12.67 0.45 -3.94
CA ILE A 108 -12.81 -0.70 -3.05
C ILE A 108 -11.94 -1.81 -3.61
N ILE A 109 -11.13 -2.41 -2.75
CA ILE A 109 -10.33 -3.59 -3.10
C ILE A 109 -11.27 -4.76 -3.38
N ASP A 110 -11.13 -5.37 -4.56
CA ASP A 110 -12.00 -6.44 -5.02
C ASP A 110 -11.37 -7.82 -4.79
N ARG A 111 -11.40 -8.28 -3.52
CA ARG A 111 -10.81 -9.57 -3.14
C ARG A 111 -11.52 -10.77 -3.78
N LEU A 112 -12.81 -10.64 -4.07
CA LEU A 112 -13.57 -11.70 -4.73
C LEU A 112 -13.07 -11.84 -6.16
N ARG A 113 -12.97 -10.73 -6.89
CA ARG A 113 -12.39 -10.72 -8.24
C ARG A 113 -10.96 -11.22 -8.25
N GLU A 114 -10.14 -10.84 -7.27
CA GLU A 114 -8.77 -11.36 -7.13
C GLU A 114 -8.74 -12.90 -7.02
N ALA A 115 -9.62 -13.47 -6.20
CA ALA A 115 -9.72 -14.92 -6.02
C ALA A 115 -10.17 -15.63 -7.31
N GLU A 116 -11.13 -15.06 -8.04
CA GLU A 116 -11.58 -15.57 -9.34
C GLU A 116 -10.44 -15.60 -10.36
N LEU A 117 -9.70 -14.50 -10.51
CA LEU A 117 -8.58 -14.38 -11.45
C LEU A 117 -7.46 -15.39 -11.13
N ARG A 118 -7.15 -15.57 -9.84
CA ARG A 118 -6.16 -16.58 -9.38
C ARG A 118 -6.56 -18.00 -9.75
N LEU A 119 -7.84 -18.32 -9.65
CA LEU A 119 -8.35 -19.66 -9.99
C LEU A 119 -8.38 -19.88 -11.51
N ARG A 120 -8.76 -18.85 -12.27
CA ARG A 120 -8.94 -18.92 -13.73
C ARG A 120 -7.62 -18.89 -14.50
N TYR A 121 -6.69 -18.01 -14.11
CA TYR A 121 -5.46 -17.71 -14.84
C TYR A 121 -4.21 -18.06 -14.03
N GLN A 122 -4.21 -19.18 -13.31
CA GLN A 122 -3.22 -19.57 -12.29
C GLN A 122 -1.78 -19.11 -12.57
N GLU A 123 -1.14 -19.63 -13.62
CA GLU A 123 0.25 -19.29 -13.97
C GLU A 123 0.39 -17.83 -14.40
N GLN A 124 -0.48 -17.34 -15.29
CA GLN A 124 -0.46 -15.95 -15.76
C GLN A 124 -0.66 -14.95 -14.61
N TYR A 125 -1.43 -15.29 -13.58
CA TYR A 125 -1.61 -14.46 -12.39
C TYR A 125 -0.34 -14.41 -11.54
N VAL A 126 0.37 -15.54 -11.41
CA VAL A 126 1.67 -15.57 -10.73
C VAL A 126 2.69 -14.70 -11.48
N ASP A 127 2.76 -14.82 -12.79
CA ASP A 127 3.64 -14.02 -13.65
C ASP A 127 3.29 -12.53 -13.57
N ALA A 128 2.00 -12.21 -13.62
CA ALA A 128 1.52 -10.84 -13.44
C ALA A 128 1.96 -10.28 -12.08
N MET A 129 1.77 -11.04 -10.98
CA MET A 129 2.21 -10.62 -9.65
C MET A 129 3.73 -10.48 -9.51
N ALA A 130 4.52 -11.21 -10.32
CA ALA A 130 5.97 -11.11 -10.38
C ALA A 130 6.42 -9.77 -11.00
N VAL A 131 5.70 -9.24 -11.99
CA VAL A 131 5.96 -7.90 -12.53
C VAL A 131 5.87 -6.83 -11.43
N ASP A 132 4.79 -6.84 -10.66
CA ASP A 132 4.64 -5.88 -9.56
C ASP A 132 5.71 -6.08 -8.48
N ARG A 133 6.24 -7.29 -8.29
CA ARG A 133 7.37 -7.53 -7.38
C ARG A 133 8.65 -6.89 -7.91
N GLN A 134 8.92 -7.01 -9.20
CA GLN A 134 10.07 -6.38 -9.85
C GLN A 134 10.05 -4.86 -9.72
N ILE A 135 8.87 -4.23 -9.87
CA ILE A 135 8.72 -2.77 -9.67
C ILE A 135 9.16 -2.37 -8.25
N TRP A 136 8.72 -3.11 -7.22
CA TRP A 136 9.12 -2.84 -5.83
C TRP A 136 10.59 -3.09 -5.56
N ASP A 137 11.15 -4.16 -6.13
CA ASP A 137 12.57 -4.46 -5.99
C ASP A 137 13.40 -3.33 -6.62
N GLN A 138 12.98 -2.83 -7.79
CA GLN A 138 13.59 -1.66 -8.43
C GLN A 138 13.44 -0.39 -7.58
N GLU A 139 12.24 -0.06 -7.09
CA GLU A 139 12.03 1.11 -6.21
C GLU A 139 12.94 1.02 -4.96
N ARG A 140 13.08 -0.16 -4.38
CA ARG A 140 13.95 -0.42 -3.24
C ARG A 140 15.42 -0.22 -3.57
N GLU A 141 15.87 -0.70 -4.74
CA GLU A 141 17.23 -0.49 -5.25
C GLU A 141 17.52 0.99 -5.53
N GLU A 142 16.54 1.73 -6.03
CA GLU A 142 16.60 3.18 -6.25
C GLU A 142 16.57 4.00 -4.95
N GLY A 143 16.36 3.34 -3.81
CA GLY A 143 16.40 3.93 -2.48
C GLY A 143 15.05 4.44 -1.97
N TRP A 144 13.93 4.11 -2.61
CA TRP A 144 12.61 4.52 -2.15
C TRP A 144 12.20 3.83 -0.85
N VAL A 145 11.49 4.58 -0.01
CA VAL A 145 10.95 4.19 1.28
C VAL A 145 9.50 4.62 1.32
N HIS A 146 8.59 3.67 1.54
CA HIS A 146 7.16 3.92 1.63
C HIS A 146 6.80 4.04 3.10
N ILE A 147 6.09 5.12 3.43
CA ILE A 147 5.64 5.45 4.77
C ILE A 147 4.12 5.43 4.75
N LEU A 148 3.52 4.54 5.52
CA LEU A 148 2.07 4.47 5.71
C LEU A 148 1.76 4.92 7.13
N PHE A 149 0.89 5.91 7.30
CA PHE A 149 0.56 6.46 8.62
C PHE A 149 -0.93 6.72 8.73
N GLY A 150 -1.48 6.60 9.93
CA GLY A 150 -2.92 6.72 10.09
C GLY A 150 -3.40 6.49 11.51
N ASN A 151 -4.70 6.38 11.65
CA ASN A 151 -5.33 5.96 12.89
C ASN A 151 -6.33 4.83 12.67
N LEU A 152 -6.38 3.91 13.63
CA LEU A 152 -7.45 2.92 13.72
C LEU A 152 -8.53 3.44 14.66
N CYS A 153 -9.77 3.52 14.16
CA CYS A 153 -10.94 3.66 15.01
C CYS A 153 -11.49 2.26 15.31
N LYS A 154 -11.68 1.92 16.59
CA LYS A 154 -12.61 0.87 17.06
C LYS A 154 -12.64 0.87 18.60
N HIS A 155 -13.73 0.33 19.16
CA HIS A 155 -14.09 0.23 20.58
C HIS A 155 -13.11 -0.62 21.42
N TRP A 156 -11.80 -0.35 21.33
CA TRP A 156 -10.80 -0.98 22.16
C TRP A 156 -10.86 -0.38 23.57
N PRO A 157 -10.66 -1.18 24.64
CA PRO A 157 -10.54 -0.67 26.00
C PRO A 157 -9.27 0.19 26.26
N GLY A 158 -8.65 0.74 25.20
CA GLY A 158 -7.44 1.58 25.25
C GLY A 158 -7.51 2.87 24.43
N GLY A 159 -8.63 3.14 23.72
CA GLY A 159 -8.79 4.35 22.92
C GLY A 159 -8.23 4.24 21.49
N THR A 160 -8.15 5.38 20.80
CA THR A 160 -7.69 5.48 19.40
C THR A 160 -6.20 5.12 19.29
N LEU A 161 -5.83 4.41 18.22
CA LEU A 161 -4.44 4.07 17.90
C LEU A 161 -3.97 4.94 16.73
N PHE A 162 -2.85 5.64 16.90
CA PHE A 162 -2.08 6.24 15.81
C PHE A 162 -0.92 5.31 15.45
N PHE A 163 -0.64 5.15 14.16
CA PHE A 163 0.43 4.28 13.69
C PHE A 163 1.21 4.91 12.54
N VAL A 164 2.47 4.51 12.44
CA VAL A 164 3.32 4.71 11.26
C VAL A 164 4.00 3.38 10.92
N ARG A 165 4.08 3.08 9.64
CA ARG A 165 4.63 1.84 9.07
C ARG A 165 5.59 2.23 7.95
N PHE A 166 6.67 1.47 7.82
CA PHE A 166 7.73 1.72 6.86
C PHE A 166 8.00 0.48 6.04
N SER A 167 8.16 0.60 4.72
CA SER A 167 8.62 -0.53 3.88
C SER A 167 10.00 -1.02 4.29
N ARG A 168 10.76 -0.13 4.95
CA ARG A 168 12.11 -0.35 5.47
C ARG A 168 12.20 0.15 6.92
N PRO A 169 11.68 -0.59 7.92
CA PRO A 169 11.73 -0.13 9.31
C PRO A 169 13.16 -0.12 9.88
N GLU A 170 14.09 -0.85 9.27
CA GLU A 170 15.47 -0.98 9.72
C GLU A 170 16.28 0.31 9.60
N ILE A 171 15.88 1.22 8.70
CA ILE A 171 16.53 2.52 8.47
C ILE A 171 15.96 3.63 9.36
N VAL A 172 14.92 3.37 10.13
CA VAL A 172 14.35 4.34 11.07
C VAL A 172 15.18 4.31 12.35
N GLU A 173 15.65 5.47 12.80
CA GLU A 173 16.36 5.63 14.07
C GLU A 173 15.37 5.74 15.23
N CYS A 174 14.40 6.63 15.10
CA CYS A 174 13.29 6.76 16.03
C CYS A 174 12.09 7.47 15.39
N MET A 175 10.95 7.35 16.06
CA MET A 175 9.76 8.14 15.80
C MET A 175 9.35 8.87 17.08
N GLU A 176 9.24 10.18 17.02
CA GLU A 176 8.77 11.03 18.10
C GLU A 176 7.35 11.50 17.80
N VAL A 177 6.43 11.25 18.73
CA VAL A 177 5.03 11.60 18.60
C VAL A 177 4.73 12.76 19.54
N HIS A 178 4.16 13.85 19.01
CA HIS A 178 3.79 15.06 19.71
C HIS A 178 2.29 15.26 19.63
N GLU A 179 1.69 15.56 20.78
CA GLU A 179 0.26 15.85 20.85
C GLU A 179 -0.10 16.73 22.07
N PRO A 180 -0.68 17.93 21.86
CA PRO A 180 -0.84 18.61 20.56
C PRO A 180 0.52 18.86 19.88
N VAL A 181 0.51 19.28 18.62
CA VAL A 181 1.70 19.43 17.77
C VAL A 181 2.86 20.21 18.42
N GLU A 182 2.55 21.21 19.25
CA GLU A 182 3.53 22.06 19.94
C GLU A 182 3.90 21.56 21.35
N ALA A 183 3.36 20.42 21.77
CA ALA A 183 3.62 19.85 23.09
C ALA A 183 5.00 19.16 23.17
N PRO A 184 5.49 18.91 24.40
CA PRO A 184 6.60 18.00 24.62
C PRO A 184 6.35 16.64 23.96
N VAL A 185 7.44 15.92 23.66
CA VAL A 185 7.38 14.56 23.10
C VAL A 185 6.49 13.70 23.99
N HIS A 186 5.39 13.21 23.42
CA HIS A 186 4.47 12.31 24.10
C HIS A 186 5.04 10.89 24.15
N ALA A 187 5.65 10.44 23.06
CA ALA A 187 6.30 9.15 22.98
C ALA A 187 7.49 9.16 22.01
N THR A 188 8.57 8.46 22.37
CA THR A 188 9.69 8.17 21.47
C THR A 188 9.78 6.66 21.25
N LEU A 189 9.58 6.22 20.01
CA LEU A 189 9.63 4.81 19.62
C LEU A 189 10.90 4.55 18.81
N ARG A 190 11.80 3.70 19.30
CA ARG A 190 13.07 3.37 18.62
C ARG A 190 13.05 2.05 17.86
N GLN A 191 11.97 1.28 18.01
CA GLN A 191 11.80 -0.04 17.41
C GLN A 191 10.35 -0.23 16.96
N PRO A 192 10.13 -1.04 15.91
CA PRO A 192 8.78 -1.42 15.52
C PRO A 192 8.11 -2.27 16.62
N PRO A 193 6.76 -2.26 16.73
CA PRO A 193 5.83 -1.48 15.92
C PRO A 193 5.80 0.01 16.31
N PHE A 194 5.88 0.90 15.32
CA PHE A 194 5.81 2.35 15.54
C PHE A 194 4.34 2.81 15.66
N GLN A 195 3.77 2.62 16.85
CA GLN A 195 2.37 2.94 17.12
C GLN A 195 2.17 3.45 18.55
N VAL A 196 1.22 4.37 18.73
CA VAL A 196 0.85 4.95 20.02
C VAL A 196 -0.66 4.82 20.20
N GLN A 197 -1.08 4.32 21.36
CA GLN A 197 -2.48 4.21 21.73
C GLN A 197 -2.76 5.09 22.93
N LYS A 198 -3.85 5.87 22.88
CA LYS A 198 -4.20 6.77 23.98
C LYS A 198 -5.72 6.93 24.15
N LEU A 199 -6.14 6.93 25.42
CA LEU A 199 -7.50 7.29 25.85
C LEU A 199 -7.71 8.81 25.74
N GLY A 200 -8.89 9.24 25.28
CA GLY A 200 -9.24 10.65 25.10
C GLY A 200 -9.15 11.13 23.65
N TRP A 201 -8.42 10.43 22.78
CA TRP A 201 -8.42 10.65 21.32
C TRP A 201 -9.75 10.32 20.65
N ASP A 202 -10.65 9.69 21.39
CA ASP A 202 -12.02 9.34 21.03
C ASP A 202 -13.02 10.48 21.28
N SER A 203 -12.65 11.50 22.07
CA SER A 203 -13.55 12.59 22.46
C SER A 203 -13.69 13.73 21.45
N GLY A 204 -12.84 13.80 20.43
CA GLY A 204 -12.88 14.85 19.41
C GLY A 204 -11.66 14.86 18.47
N PRO A 205 -11.71 15.65 17.38
CA PRO A 205 -10.59 15.76 16.44
C PRO A 205 -9.36 16.32 17.15
N SER A 206 -8.26 15.58 17.09
CA SER A 206 -6.98 15.94 17.68
C SER A 206 -5.88 15.80 16.63
N VAL A 207 -4.90 16.71 16.63
CA VAL A 207 -3.79 16.67 15.67
C VAL A 207 -2.56 16.09 16.36
N VAL A 208 -2.04 15.02 15.77
CA VAL A 208 -0.78 14.39 16.17
C VAL A 208 0.28 14.75 15.13
N ARG A 209 1.47 15.11 15.59
CA ARG A 209 2.65 15.21 14.73
C ARG A 209 3.61 14.07 15.04
N ALA A 210 4.00 13.31 14.03
CA ALA A 210 5.05 12.31 14.13
C ALA A 210 6.30 12.77 13.39
N TYR A 211 7.39 12.99 14.12
CA TYR A 211 8.73 13.18 13.55
C TYR A 211 9.38 11.82 13.40
N VAL A 212 9.61 11.39 12.16
CA VAL A 212 10.36 10.17 11.86
C VAL A 212 11.79 10.56 11.55
N VAL A 213 12.73 10.07 12.35
CA VAL A 213 14.17 10.27 12.16
C VAL A 213 14.76 9.01 11.53
N PHE A 214 15.53 9.17 10.47
CA PHE A 214 16.18 8.12 9.71
C PHE A 214 17.66 8.03 10.06
N LYS A 215 18.19 6.81 10.13
CA LYS A 215 19.63 6.53 10.30
C LYS A 215 20.49 7.01 9.13
N ARG A 216 19.87 7.35 8.01
CA ARG A 216 20.49 7.84 6.78
C ARG A 216 19.71 9.03 6.28
N LEU A 217 20.39 9.95 5.61
CA LEU A 217 19.75 11.09 4.99
C LEU A 217 18.77 10.65 3.90
N ILE A 218 17.64 11.33 3.84
CA ILE A 218 16.66 11.26 2.77
C ILE A 218 16.71 12.53 1.93
N LEU A 219 16.29 12.43 0.68
CA LEU A 219 15.97 13.57 -0.15
C LEU A 219 14.73 14.26 0.42
N CYS A 220 14.81 15.58 0.57
CA CYS A 220 13.76 16.40 1.16
C CYS A 220 12.50 16.32 0.28
N PRO A 221 11.36 15.80 0.81
CA PRO A 221 10.15 15.61 0.03
C PRO A 221 9.55 16.93 -0.49
N THR A 222 9.87 18.06 0.16
CA THR A 222 9.26 19.37 -0.13
C THR A 222 10.04 20.25 -1.10
N THR A 223 11.30 19.93 -1.39
CA THR A 223 12.18 20.77 -2.21
C THR A 223 12.74 20.06 -3.44
N GLY A 224 12.18 18.90 -3.81
CA GLY A 224 12.47 18.23 -5.08
C GLY A 224 13.93 17.80 -5.24
N ASP A 225 14.38 16.88 -4.40
CA ASP A 225 15.68 16.17 -4.49
C ASP A 225 16.96 17.00 -4.28
N THR A 226 16.86 18.31 -4.03
CA THR A 226 18.05 19.19 -3.91
C THR A 226 18.57 19.37 -2.48
N ILE A 227 17.75 19.10 -1.46
CA ILE A 227 18.11 19.24 -0.05
C ILE A 227 18.00 17.86 0.59
N THR A 228 18.92 17.52 1.49
CA THR A 228 18.82 16.31 2.30
C THR A 228 18.37 16.65 3.71
N THR A 229 17.64 15.72 4.33
CA THR A 229 17.20 15.80 5.73
C THR A 229 17.32 14.42 6.36
N ASP A 230 17.51 14.35 7.67
CA ASP A 230 17.46 13.10 8.43
C ASP A 230 16.05 12.79 8.95
N HIS A 231 15.06 13.67 8.73
CA HIS A 231 13.73 13.48 9.27
C HIS A 231 12.61 13.92 8.33
N VAL A 232 11.42 13.36 8.57
CA VAL A 232 10.15 13.82 8.01
C VAL A 232 9.12 14.05 9.11
N ALA A 233 8.36 15.13 9.00
CA ALA A 233 7.23 15.41 9.88
C ALA A 233 5.93 14.97 9.21
N LEU A 234 5.13 14.17 9.92
CA LEU A 234 3.83 13.68 9.48
C LEU A 234 2.75 14.30 10.37
N ASP A 235 1.96 15.22 9.81
CA ASP A 235 0.81 15.79 10.49
C ASP A 235 -0.44 14.96 10.21
N TRP A 236 -1.12 14.54 11.27
CA TRP A 236 -2.27 13.67 11.17
C TRP A 236 -3.43 14.17 12.04
N VAL A 237 -4.60 14.33 11.43
CA VAL A 237 -5.85 14.60 12.15
C VAL A 237 -6.49 13.27 12.52
N LEU A 238 -6.50 12.95 13.81
CA LEU A 238 -7.13 11.74 14.32
C LEU A 238 -8.64 11.78 14.03
N ASN A 239 -9.14 10.68 13.46
CA ASN A 239 -10.58 10.48 13.30
C ASN A 239 -11.08 9.40 14.28
N PRO A 240 -11.75 9.79 15.37
CA PRO A 240 -12.23 8.81 16.36
C PRO A 240 -13.35 7.91 15.85
N HIS A 241 -14.00 8.30 14.74
CA HIS A 241 -15.17 7.61 14.19
C HIS A 241 -14.86 6.79 12.93
N ALA A 242 -13.68 6.97 12.34
CA ALA A 242 -13.26 6.26 11.13
C ALA A 242 -11.78 5.87 11.19
N THR A 243 -11.49 4.66 10.72
CA THR A 243 -10.12 4.21 10.48
C THR A 243 -9.67 4.87 9.20
N LYS A 244 -8.61 5.66 9.29
CA LYS A 244 -8.06 6.42 8.17
C LYS A 244 -6.56 6.22 8.14
N GLN A 245 -5.99 6.20 6.94
CA GLN A 245 -4.55 6.17 6.77
C GLN A 245 -4.18 6.92 5.50
N SER A 246 -2.90 7.28 5.38
CA SER A 246 -2.31 7.92 4.22
C SER A 246 -0.91 7.38 3.95
N HIS A 247 -0.41 7.66 2.76
CA HIS A 247 0.85 7.13 2.26
C HIS A 247 1.73 8.26 1.73
N MET A 248 3.02 8.12 1.96
CA MET A 248 4.07 9.01 1.47
C MET A 248 5.24 8.16 0.98
N LYS A 249 5.92 8.60 -0.07
CA LYS A 249 7.22 8.06 -0.48
C LYS A 249 8.31 9.06 -0.14
N VAL A 250 9.43 8.58 0.38
CA VAL A 250 10.67 9.35 0.51
C VAL A 250 11.80 8.55 -0.12
N ARG A 251 12.84 9.23 -0.61
CA ARG A 251 13.99 8.58 -1.24
C ARG A 251 15.22 8.74 -0.35
N LEU A 252 15.97 7.68 -0.14
CA LEU A 252 17.28 7.77 0.51
C LEU A 252 18.23 8.61 -0.36
N ALA A 253 19.04 9.46 0.28
CA ALA A 253 20.07 10.19 -0.42
C ALA A 253 21.13 9.20 -0.96
N PRO A 254 21.57 9.34 -2.24
CA PRO A 254 22.59 8.46 -2.79
C PRO A 254 23.92 8.66 -2.06
N GLY A 255 24.54 7.56 -1.62
CA GLY A 255 25.95 7.53 -1.22
C GLY A 255 26.35 8.02 0.18
N VAL A 256 25.53 7.80 1.22
CA VAL A 256 25.94 8.01 2.63
C VAL A 256 26.02 6.73 3.41
#